data_AF-A0A1I3B4X4-F1
#
_entry.id   AF-A0A1I3B4X4-F1
#
_cell.length_a   1.000
_cell.length_b   1.000
_cell.length_c   1.000
_cell.angle_alpha   90.00
_cell.angle_beta   90.00
_cell.angle_gamma   90.00
#
_symmetry.space_group_name_H-M   'P 1'
#
loop_
_entity.id
_entity.type
_entity.pdbx_description
1 polymer ?
#
loop_
_entity_poly.entity_id
_entity_poly.type
_entity_poly.pdbx_seq_one_letter_code
_entity_poly.pdbx_strand_id
1 'polypeptide(L)'
;MTEDNEPMTDGGTDEDARTDGGPPATVPPDDETPTWSERKERSQGLAQLTYQYFERSRREDEDLRAESTYVERDVLGFPAWPHETIRNLAITSFFIGMLIFIAALMPPHFGHPANPGSTPAIILPDWYLYWSFGLLKLNPLNPQLAVLDGNILLGNEFLGIIAHGIVFGAIGLVPFLNKGSARRPVEEPFWAAVGVTGVVLSLTLAALAIQNFFPFELDLLVTLTFLLPVLCGIITYAVLKTMREGYMYDLNRRYYMLRPPK
;
A
#
# COMPACT_ATOMS: atom_id res chain seq x y z
N MET A 1 -24.15 -49.12 -17.86
CA MET A 1 -24.77 -48.18 -16.90
C MET A 1 -23.73 -47.86 -15.85
N THR A 2 -23.00 -46.76 -16.04
CA THR A 2 -22.24 -46.07 -15.01
C THR A 2 -22.17 -44.63 -15.49
N GLU A 3 -22.81 -43.75 -14.73
CA GLU A 3 -23.12 -42.35 -15.05
C GLU A 3 -21.90 -41.45 -14.93
N ASP A 4 -21.86 -40.47 -15.84
CA ASP A 4 -20.96 -39.32 -15.87
C ASP A 4 -21.22 -38.39 -14.67
N ASN A 5 -20.15 -37.87 -14.06
CA ASN A 5 -20.25 -36.71 -13.17
C ASN A 5 -18.91 -35.96 -13.16
N GLU A 6 -18.68 -35.14 -14.19
CA GLU A 6 -17.66 -34.09 -14.14
C GLU A 6 -18.21 -32.86 -13.38
N PRO A 7 -17.42 -32.23 -12.50
CA PRO A 7 -17.82 -31.03 -11.78
C PRO A 7 -17.85 -29.82 -12.72
N MET A 8 -19.06 -29.31 -12.95
CA MET A 8 -19.35 -28.09 -13.70
C MET A 8 -18.90 -26.85 -12.89
N THR A 9 -17.83 -26.18 -13.34
CA THR A 9 -17.43 -24.85 -12.85
C THR A 9 -18.21 -23.78 -13.63
N ASP A 10 -18.74 -22.77 -12.95
CA ASP A 10 -19.59 -21.71 -13.53
C ASP A 10 -18.83 -20.65 -14.35
N GLY A 11 -17.67 -21.02 -14.90
CA GLY A 11 -16.90 -20.17 -15.78
C GLY A 11 -17.65 -20.02 -17.10
N GLY A 12 -18.58 -19.07 -17.14
CA GLY A 12 -19.32 -18.70 -18.33
C GLY A 12 -18.37 -18.51 -19.51
N THR A 13 -18.55 -19.35 -20.52
CA THR A 13 -18.02 -19.17 -21.86
C THR A 13 -18.76 -18.01 -22.53
N ASP A 14 -18.53 -16.80 -22.04
CA ASP A 14 -18.80 -15.61 -22.84
C ASP A 14 -17.49 -15.30 -23.58
N GLU A 15 -17.34 -15.89 -24.77
CA GLU A 15 -16.24 -15.58 -25.71
C GLU A 15 -16.31 -14.14 -26.27
N ASP A 16 -17.37 -13.40 -25.93
CA ASP A 16 -17.57 -12.04 -26.39
C ASP A 16 -17.09 -11.02 -25.34
N ALA A 17 -15.86 -10.55 -25.54
CA ALA A 17 -15.36 -9.34 -24.90
C ALA A 17 -16.34 -8.18 -25.19
N ARG A 18 -17.10 -7.75 -24.17
CA ARG A 18 -17.94 -6.55 -24.24
C ARG A 18 -17.07 -5.31 -24.46
N THR A 19 -17.04 -4.82 -25.69
CA THR A 19 -16.34 -3.61 -26.11
C THR A 19 -17.19 -2.35 -25.93
N ASP A 20 -16.54 -1.29 -25.48
CA ASP A 20 -16.94 0.12 -25.54
C ASP A 20 -17.01 0.63 -27.00
N GLY A 21 -18.03 0.17 -27.74
CA GLY A 21 -18.55 0.86 -28.94
C GLY A 21 -17.63 1.01 -30.17
N GLY A 22 -16.41 0.46 -30.17
CA GLY A 22 -15.54 0.36 -31.34
C GLY A 22 -15.69 -0.99 -32.06
N PRO A 23 -15.35 -1.09 -33.37
CA PRO A 23 -15.35 -2.38 -34.08
C PRO A 23 -14.44 -3.39 -33.35
N PRO A 24 -14.84 -4.68 -33.25
CA PRO A 24 -14.15 -5.64 -32.41
C PRO A 24 -12.71 -5.83 -32.92
N ALA A 25 -11.73 -5.51 -32.06
CA ALA A 25 -10.36 -5.87 -32.30
C ALA A 25 -10.24 -7.40 -32.11
N THR A 26 -10.29 -8.15 -33.22
CA THR A 26 -9.96 -9.57 -33.25
C THR A 26 -8.48 -9.75 -32.92
N VAL A 27 -8.16 -9.80 -31.62
CA VAL A 27 -6.95 -10.44 -31.14
C VAL A 27 -7.14 -11.94 -31.45
N PRO A 28 -6.33 -12.55 -32.32
CA PRO A 28 -6.46 -13.97 -32.62
C PRO A 28 -6.34 -14.77 -31.31
N PRO A 29 -7.24 -15.72 -31.05
CA PRO A 29 -7.15 -16.59 -29.88
C PRO A 29 -5.91 -17.50 -29.92
N ASP A 30 -5.34 -17.68 -31.13
CA ASP A 30 -4.25 -18.61 -31.38
C ASP A 30 -2.90 -17.89 -31.34
N ASP A 31 -1.91 -18.53 -30.71
CA ASP A 31 -0.57 -18.00 -30.42
C ASP A 31 0.32 -17.83 -31.68
N GLU A 32 -0.28 -17.80 -32.87
CA GLU A 32 0.43 -17.69 -34.13
C GLU A 32 0.72 -16.22 -34.47
N THR A 33 2.01 -15.90 -34.57
CA THR A 33 2.43 -14.60 -35.10
C THR A 33 2.08 -14.51 -36.59
N PRO A 34 1.29 -13.51 -37.03
CA PRO A 34 0.92 -13.38 -38.44
C PRO A 34 2.15 -13.26 -39.32
N THR A 35 2.14 -13.91 -40.47
CA THR A 35 3.22 -13.88 -41.45
C THR A 35 3.43 -12.47 -42.02
N TRP A 36 4.61 -12.20 -42.59
CA TRP A 36 4.93 -10.87 -43.14
C TRP A 36 3.94 -10.40 -44.22
N SER A 37 3.41 -11.32 -45.04
CA SER A 37 2.38 -11.05 -46.05
C SER A 37 1.06 -10.63 -45.41
N GLU A 38 0.60 -11.37 -44.39
CA GLU A 38 -0.65 -11.08 -43.68
C GLU A 38 -0.57 -9.75 -42.93
N ARG A 39 0.61 -9.41 -42.38
CA ARG A 39 0.87 -8.09 -41.76
C ARG A 39 0.76 -6.94 -42.76
N LYS A 40 1.11 -7.18 -44.03
CA LYS A 40 1.09 -6.16 -45.08
C LYS A 40 -0.30 -5.97 -45.68
N GLU A 41 -1.10 -7.03 -45.70
CA GLU A 41 -2.51 -6.98 -46.12
C GLU A 41 -3.42 -6.36 -45.05
N ARG A 42 -3.15 -6.58 -43.75
CA ARG A 42 -3.88 -5.91 -42.67
C ARG A 42 -3.55 -4.42 -42.62
N SER A 43 -4.33 -3.61 -43.31
CA SER A 43 -4.26 -2.15 -43.30
C SER A 43 -4.91 -1.53 -42.05
N GLN A 44 -4.75 -2.16 -40.88
CA GLN A 44 -5.29 -1.62 -39.63
C GLN A 44 -4.44 -0.43 -39.18
N GLY A 45 -5.08 0.66 -38.75
CA GLY A 45 -4.40 1.90 -38.39
C GLY A 45 -3.42 1.71 -37.23
N LEU A 46 -2.37 2.55 -37.16
CA LEU A 46 -1.34 2.50 -36.12
C LEU A 46 -1.95 2.41 -34.71
N ALA A 47 -3.00 3.17 -34.44
CA ALA A 47 -3.71 3.15 -33.15
C ALA A 47 -4.30 1.78 -32.78
N GLN A 48 -4.83 1.04 -33.76
CA GLN A 48 -5.43 -0.28 -33.53
C GLN A 48 -4.36 -1.34 -33.25
N LEU A 49 -3.25 -1.31 -34.00
CA LEU A 49 -2.10 -2.19 -33.75
C LEU A 49 -1.44 -1.89 -32.40
N THR A 50 -1.33 -0.61 -32.03
CA THR A 50 -0.84 -0.19 -30.72
C THR A 50 -1.75 -0.70 -29.59
N TYR A 51 -3.07 -0.57 -29.74
CA TYR A 51 -4.03 -1.11 -28.77
C TYR A 51 -3.92 -2.64 -28.64
N GLN A 52 -3.93 -3.38 -29.75
CA GLN A 52 -3.79 -4.84 -29.75
C GLN A 52 -2.48 -5.31 -29.11
N TYR A 53 -1.38 -4.59 -29.36
CA TYR A 53 -0.10 -4.86 -28.72
C TYR A 53 -0.16 -4.69 -27.20
N PHE A 54 -0.72 -3.57 -26.72
CA PHE A 54 -0.86 -3.33 -25.29
C PHE A 54 -1.77 -4.37 -24.62
N GLU A 55 -2.89 -4.72 -25.25
CA GLU A 55 -3.83 -5.70 -24.73
C GLU A 55 -3.21 -7.11 -24.64
N ARG A 56 -2.49 -7.54 -25.69
CA ARG A 56 -1.74 -8.81 -25.66
C ARG A 56 -0.64 -8.81 -24.60
N SER A 57 0.11 -7.73 -24.47
CA SER A 57 1.17 -7.61 -23.46
C SER A 57 0.63 -7.68 -22.02
N ARG A 58 -0.58 -7.17 -21.78
CA ARG A 58 -1.29 -7.29 -20.50
C ARG A 58 -1.67 -8.73 -20.21
N ARG A 59 -2.26 -9.44 -21.19
CA ARG A 59 -2.66 -10.85 -21.02
C ARG A 59 -1.46 -11.76 -20.78
N GLU A 60 -0.40 -11.64 -21.60
CA GLU A 60 0.82 -12.44 -21.41
C GLU A 60 1.45 -12.21 -20.02
N ASP A 61 1.45 -10.96 -19.53
CA ASP A 61 1.91 -10.62 -18.18
C ASP A 61 1.00 -11.17 -17.07
N GLU A 62 -0.32 -11.21 -17.29
CA GLU A 62 -1.28 -11.85 -16.37
C GLU A 62 -1.12 -13.38 -16.33
N ASP A 63 -0.98 -14.03 -17.49
CA ASP A 63 -0.79 -15.47 -17.62
C ASP A 63 0.54 -15.92 -17.01
N LEU A 64 1.64 -15.22 -17.29
CA LEU A 64 2.94 -15.49 -16.68
C LEU A 64 2.90 -15.30 -15.16
N ARG A 65 2.12 -14.33 -14.65
CA ARG A 65 1.93 -14.18 -13.20
C ARG A 65 1.13 -15.32 -12.61
N ALA A 66 0.06 -15.76 -13.28
CA ALA A 66 -0.75 -16.90 -12.85
C ALA A 66 0.12 -18.18 -12.81
N GLU A 67 0.90 -18.42 -13.86
CA GLU A 67 1.84 -19.55 -13.96
C GLU A 67 2.98 -19.45 -12.93
N SER A 68 3.49 -18.24 -12.65
CA SER A 68 4.53 -18.02 -11.64
C SER A 68 4.10 -18.33 -10.21
N THR A 69 2.79 -18.45 -9.95
CA THR A 69 2.27 -18.91 -8.65
C THR A 69 2.64 -20.38 -8.38
N TYR A 70 2.95 -21.16 -9.44
CA TYR A 70 3.32 -22.57 -9.37
C TYR A 70 4.81 -22.85 -9.63
N VAL A 71 5.57 -21.88 -10.13
CA VAL A 71 7.01 -22.02 -10.29
C VAL A 71 7.67 -21.70 -8.95
N GLU A 72 8.20 -22.74 -8.30
CA GLU A 72 9.07 -22.63 -7.12
C GLU A 72 10.17 -21.61 -7.45
N ARG A 73 9.99 -20.37 -6.98
CA ARG A 73 10.89 -19.27 -7.31
C ARG A 73 12.21 -19.58 -6.63
N ASP A 74 13.18 -20.11 -7.37
CA ASP A 74 14.55 -20.24 -6.92
C ASP A 74 14.94 -18.91 -6.27
N VAL A 75 15.11 -18.93 -4.95
CA VAL A 75 15.47 -17.75 -4.18
C VAL A 75 16.91 -17.44 -4.57
N LEU A 76 17.07 -16.55 -5.55
CA LEU A 76 18.36 -15.98 -5.92
C LEU A 76 18.88 -15.21 -4.71
N GLY A 77 19.65 -15.90 -3.88
CA GLY A 77 20.20 -15.39 -2.62
C GLY A 77 21.53 -16.05 -2.30
N PHE A 78 22.32 -15.39 -1.48
CA PHE A 78 23.54 -15.98 -0.94
C PHE A 78 23.21 -16.84 0.28
N PRO A 79 24.00 -17.89 0.57
CA PRO A 79 23.79 -18.68 1.77
C PRO A 79 23.89 -17.79 3.03
N ALA A 80 23.08 -18.12 4.04
CA ALA A 80 23.01 -17.37 5.30
C ALA A 80 24.41 -17.15 5.91
N TRP A 81 25.26 -18.17 5.82
CA TRP A 81 26.66 -18.09 6.18
C TRP A 81 27.55 -18.34 4.95
N PRO A 82 28.66 -17.58 4.76
CA PRO A 82 29.10 -16.46 5.58
C PRO A 82 28.54 -15.10 5.13
N HIS A 83 28.05 -15.00 3.89
CA HIS A 83 27.79 -13.73 3.21
C HIS A 83 26.75 -12.87 3.92
N GLU A 84 25.55 -13.41 4.13
CA GLU A 84 24.44 -12.68 4.76
C GLU A 84 24.76 -12.34 6.23
N THR A 85 25.38 -13.27 6.97
CA THR A 85 25.74 -13.06 8.39
C THR A 85 26.77 -11.94 8.56
N ILE A 86 27.85 -11.94 7.77
CA ILE A 86 28.88 -10.89 7.87
C ILE A 86 28.29 -9.53 7.53
N ARG A 87 27.49 -9.45 6.46
CA ARG A 87 26.80 -8.20 6.09
C ARG A 87 25.88 -7.71 7.20
N ASN A 88 25.05 -8.60 7.76
CA ASN A 88 24.12 -8.25 8.83
C ASN A 88 24.86 -7.85 10.12
N LEU A 89 25.99 -8.49 10.43
CA LEU A 89 26.83 -8.11 11.57
C LEU A 89 27.39 -6.71 11.39
N ALA A 90 27.94 -6.38 10.21
CA ALA A 90 28.46 -5.05 9.93
C ALA A 90 27.39 -3.96 10.08
N ILE A 91 26.19 -4.20 9.53
CA ILE A 91 25.04 -3.30 9.65
C ILE A 91 24.62 -3.15 11.12
N THR A 92 24.52 -4.25 11.86
CA THR A 92 24.13 -4.25 13.28
C THR A 92 25.16 -3.50 14.13
N SER A 93 26.46 -3.75 13.93
CA SER A 93 27.53 -3.06 14.62
C SER A 93 27.52 -1.56 14.34
N PHE A 94 27.24 -1.15 13.11
CA PHE A 94 27.07 0.27 12.76
C PHE A 94 25.92 0.92 13.55
N PHE A 95 24.74 0.31 13.58
CA PHE A 95 23.59 0.86 14.31
C PHE A 95 23.81 0.87 15.83
N ILE A 96 24.41 -0.17 16.40
CA ILE A 96 24.78 -0.19 17.83
C ILE A 96 25.78 0.92 18.14
N GLY A 97 26.80 1.10 17.30
CA GLY A 97 27.76 2.19 17.44
C GLY A 97 27.09 3.56 17.41
N MET A 98 26.14 3.77 16.50
CA MET A 98 25.35 5.01 16.42
C MET A 98 24.49 5.24 17.67
N LEU A 99 23.84 4.20 18.20
CA LEU A 99 23.05 4.30 19.43
C LEU A 99 23.92 4.69 20.63
N ILE A 100 25.08 4.04 20.79
CA ILE A 100 26.04 4.37 21.86
C ILE A 100 26.54 5.80 21.69
N PHE A 101 26.86 6.21 20.45
CA PHE A 101 27.33 7.56 20.16
C PHE A 101 26.29 8.63 20.52
N ILE A 102 25.02 8.44 20.13
CA ILE A 102 23.94 9.37 20.47
C ILE A 102 23.71 9.42 21.99
N ALA A 103 23.69 8.25 22.67
CA ALA A 103 23.52 8.18 24.11
C ALA A 103 24.65 8.87 24.89
N ALA A 104 25.88 8.82 24.37
CA ALA A 104 27.02 9.53 24.94
C ALA A 104 26.99 11.04 24.65
N LEU A 105 26.53 11.44 23.46
CA LEU A 105 26.46 12.85 23.05
C LEU A 105 25.33 13.62 23.75
N MET A 106 24.17 12.97 23.95
CA MET A 106 23.00 13.55 24.61
C MET A 106 22.48 12.59 25.69
N PRO A 107 23.14 12.55 26.86
CA PRO A 107 22.70 11.68 27.94
C PRO A 107 21.29 12.09 28.43
N PRO A 108 20.38 11.11 28.63
CA PRO A 108 19.03 11.42 29.07
C PRO A 108 19.02 12.02 30.47
N HIS A 109 18.24 13.07 30.67
CA HIS A 109 17.98 13.62 31.99
C HIS A 109 16.97 12.75 32.73
N PHE A 110 17.31 12.31 33.95
CA PHE A 110 16.33 11.67 34.85
C PHE A 110 15.54 12.76 35.56
N GLY A 111 14.22 12.80 35.31
CA GLY A 111 13.31 13.73 35.96
C GLY A 111 13.16 13.47 37.46
N HIS A 112 12.40 14.34 38.13
CA HIS A 112 12.07 14.17 39.55
C HIS A 112 11.25 12.89 39.80
N PRO A 113 11.31 12.32 41.02
CA PRO A 113 10.41 11.24 41.42
C PRO A 113 8.94 11.60 41.19
N ALA A 114 8.13 10.60 40.84
CA ALA A 114 6.70 10.80 40.57
C ALA A 114 5.99 11.40 41.80
N ASN A 115 5.25 12.49 41.59
CA ASN A 115 4.46 13.16 42.62
C ASN A 115 2.97 13.15 42.26
N PRO A 116 2.13 12.35 42.93
CA PRO A 116 0.69 12.31 42.67
C PRO A 116 -0.04 13.64 42.93
N GLY A 117 0.54 14.54 43.74
CA GLY A 117 -0.05 15.83 44.10
C GLY A 117 0.29 16.98 43.14
N SER A 118 1.07 16.74 42.08
CA SER A 118 1.47 17.79 41.14
C SER A 118 1.59 17.24 39.72
N THR A 119 0.74 17.71 38.82
CA THR A 119 0.80 17.39 37.39
C THR A 119 1.69 18.41 36.65
N PRO A 120 2.74 17.98 35.95
CA PRO A 120 3.51 18.88 35.09
C PRO A 120 2.64 19.55 34.03
N ALA A 121 2.95 20.80 33.68
CA ALA A 121 2.18 21.57 32.70
C ALA A 121 2.21 20.97 31.28
N ILE A 122 3.31 20.30 30.93
CA ILE A 122 3.46 19.58 29.66
C ILE A 122 3.65 18.10 30.02
N ILE A 123 2.63 17.30 29.74
CA ILE A 123 2.65 15.85 29.89
C ILE A 123 2.45 15.22 28.51
N LEU A 124 3.54 14.70 27.96
CA LEU A 124 3.58 14.06 26.65
C LEU A 124 4.24 12.69 26.81
N PRO A 125 3.73 11.64 26.16
CA PRO A 125 4.40 10.35 26.15
C PRO A 125 5.65 10.41 25.25
N ASP A 126 6.33 9.28 25.09
CA ASP A 126 7.41 9.18 24.10
C ASP A 126 6.88 9.39 22.67
N TRP A 127 7.75 9.87 21.79
CA TRP A 127 7.38 10.29 20.43
C TRP A 127 6.72 9.18 19.59
N TYR A 128 7.09 7.91 19.80
CA TYR A 128 6.49 6.77 19.11
C TYR A 128 5.04 6.47 19.57
N LEU A 129 4.58 7.09 20.65
CA LEU A 129 3.20 7.02 21.16
C LEU A 129 2.35 8.25 20.77
N TYR A 130 2.93 9.25 20.09
CA TYR A 130 2.18 10.47 19.74
C TYR A 130 0.97 10.18 18.84
N TRP A 131 1.07 9.27 17.88
CA TRP A 131 -0.07 8.91 17.04
C TRP A 131 -1.27 8.39 17.87
N SER A 132 -0.98 7.59 18.90
CA SER A 132 -1.98 7.01 19.81
C SER A 132 -2.55 8.08 20.75
N PHE A 133 -1.69 8.94 21.30
CA PHE A 133 -2.13 10.06 22.12
C PHE A 133 -2.98 11.07 21.32
N GLY A 134 -2.68 11.26 20.03
CA GLY A 134 -3.46 12.11 19.12
C GLY A 134 -4.90 11.63 18.95
N LEU A 135 -5.13 10.30 18.95
CA LEU A 135 -6.48 9.72 18.90
C LEU A 135 -7.32 10.01 20.15
N LEU A 136 -6.70 10.38 21.28
CA LEU A 136 -7.43 10.83 22.47
C LEU A 136 -7.84 12.31 22.40
N LYS A 137 -7.35 13.05 21.40
CA LYS A 137 -7.65 14.49 21.21
C LYS A 137 -8.71 14.77 20.16
N LEU A 138 -9.57 13.79 19.88
CA LEU A 138 -10.63 13.88 18.86
C LEU A 138 -11.91 14.59 19.35
N ASN A 139 -11.84 15.33 20.46
CA ASN A 139 -12.98 16.03 21.07
C ASN A 139 -13.78 16.89 20.07
N PRO A 140 -13.15 17.64 19.13
CA PRO A 140 -13.89 18.45 18.17
C PRO A 140 -14.76 17.63 17.19
N LEU A 141 -14.48 16.33 17.03
CA LEU A 141 -15.26 15.43 16.17
C LEU A 141 -16.43 14.77 16.90
N ASN A 142 -16.55 14.95 18.22
CA ASN A 142 -17.58 14.28 19.00
C ASN A 142 -18.95 14.95 18.77
N PRO A 143 -19.92 14.28 18.12
CA PRO A 143 -21.19 14.90 17.77
C PRO A 143 -22.02 15.18 19.02
N GLN A 144 -22.40 16.45 19.21
CA GLN A 144 -23.39 16.83 20.22
C GLN A 144 -24.79 16.51 19.67
N LEU A 145 -25.61 15.78 20.41
CA LEU A 145 -26.99 15.53 20.02
C LEU A 145 -27.89 16.67 20.53
N ALA A 146 -28.48 17.42 19.60
CA ALA A 146 -29.50 18.40 19.90
C ALA A 146 -30.75 17.79 20.59
N VAL A 147 -31.00 16.48 20.39
CA VAL A 147 -32.11 15.72 21.02
C VAL A 147 -31.88 15.45 22.51
N LEU A 148 -30.66 15.56 23.00
CA LEU A 148 -30.27 15.33 24.41
C LEU A 148 -29.86 16.64 25.10
N ASP A 149 -30.43 17.78 24.71
CA ASP A 149 -30.06 19.12 25.22
C ASP A 149 -28.57 19.45 25.08
N GLY A 150 -27.92 18.96 24.00
CA GLY A 150 -26.50 19.20 23.76
C GLY A 150 -25.56 18.33 24.58
N ASN A 151 -26.07 17.32 25.30
CA ASN A 151 -25.23 16.34 25.96
C ASN A 151 -24.46 15.49 24.94
N ILE A 152 -23.22 15.14 25.31
CA ILE A 152 -22.31 14.36 24.49
C ILE A 152 -22.74 12.88 24.50
N LEU A 153 -22.83 12.25 23.33
CA LEU A 153 -23.23 10.84 23.17
C LEU A 153 -22.24 9.84 23.78
N LEU A 154 -20.95 10.09 23.58
CA LEU A 154 -19.85 9.22 23.99
C LEU A 154 -18.83 10.05 24.74
N GLY A 155 -18.34 9.57 25.89
CA GLY A 155 -17.21 10.21 26.56
C GLY A 155 -16.03 10.36 25.61
N ASN A 156 -15.33 11.50 25.68
CA ASN A 156 -14.21 11.80 24.78
C ASN A 156 -13.11 10.73 24.85
N GLU A 157 -12.87 10.21 26.05
CA GLU A 157 -11.93 9.12 26.30
C GLU A 157 -12.37 7.83 25.60
N PHE A 158 -13.66 7.53 25.66
CA PHE A 158 -14.24 6.34 25.04
C PHE A 158 -14.23 6.44 23.51
N LEU A 159 -14.48 7.64 22.95
CA LEU A 159 -14.36 7.90 21.51
C LEU A 159 -12.91 7.66 21.05
N GLY A 160 -11.92 8.13 21.81
CA GLY A 160 -10.52 7.86 21.51
C GLY A 160 -10.18 6.36 21.55
N ILE A 161 -10.70 5.61 22.52
CA ILE A 161 -10.52 4.14 22.60
C ILE A 161 -11.15 3.44 21.39
N ILE A 162 -12.36 3.84 20.98
CA ILE A 162 -13.01 3.30 19.77
C ILE A 162 -12.13 3.58 18.54
N ALA A 163 -11.60 4.80 18.41
CA ALA A 163 -10.75 5.18 17.29
C ALA A 163 -9.48 4.31 17.21
N HIS A 164 -8.86 3.96 18.36
CA HIS A 164 -7.77 2.99 18.40
C HIS A 164 -8.22 1.61 17.88
N GLY A 165 -9.38 1.13 18.34
CA GLY A 165 -9.96 -0.14 17.89
C GLY A 165 -10.18 -0.17 16.37
N ILE A 166 -10.64 0.94 15.78
CA ILE A 166 -10.80 1.08 14.32
C ILE A 166 -9.45 0.99 13.61
N VAL A 167 -8.42 1.71 14.08
CA VAL A 167 -7.08 1.68 13.46
C VAL A 167 -6.46 0.28 13.53
N PHE A 168 -6.47 -0.35 14.71
CA PHE A 168 -5.96 -1.71 14.88
C PHE A 168 -6.77 -2.74 14.09
N GLY A 169 -8.10 -2.59 14.06
CA GLY A 169 -8.98 -3.43 13.26
C GLY A 169 -8.67 -3.31 11.77
N ALA A 170 -8.53 -2.09 11.26
CA ALA A 170 -8.17 -1.85 9.86
C ALA A 170 -6.82 -2.49 9.50
N ILE A 171 -5.77 -2.27 10.32
CA ILE A 171 -4.44 -2.87 10.09
C ILE A 171 -4.49 -4.39 10.19
N GLY A 172 -5.18 -4.93 11.20
CA GLY A 172 -5.34 -6.37 11.41
C GLY A 172 -6.10 -7.07 10.29
N LEU A 173 -6.98 -6.36 9.58
CA LEU A 173 -7.70 -6.87 8.43
C LEU A 173 -6.88 -6.85 7.13
N VAL A 174 -5.80 -6.07 7.04
CA VAL A 174 -5.00 -5.94 5.81
C VAL A 174 -4.56 -7.29 5.23
N PRO A 175 -4.03 -8.26 6.01
CA PRO A 175 -3.61 -9.56 5.45
C PRO A 175 -4.75 -10.40 4.88
N PHE A 176 -5.99 -10.18 5.34
CA PHE A 176 -7.17 -10.91 4.88
C PHE A 176 -7.82 -10.26 3.66
N LEU A 177 -7.63 -8.95 3.50
CA LEU A 177 -8.12 -8.18 2.37
C LEU A 177 -7.14 -8.21 1.20
N ASN A 178 -5.84 -8.10 1.46
CA ASN A 178 -4.80 -8.22 0.43
C ASN A 178 -4.26 -9.65 0.37
N LYS A 179 -4.95 -10.53 -0.37
CA LYS A 179 -4.56 -11.95 -0.56
C LYS A 179 -3.53 -12.15 -1.70
N GLY A 180 -2.84 -11.10 -2.13
CA GLY A 180 -1.87 -11.14 -3.23
C GLY A 180 -0.48 -11.65 -2.82
N SER A 181 0.29 -12.11 -3.82
CA SER A 181 1.73 -12.35 -3.67
C SER A 181 2.48 -11.03 -3.41
N ALA A 182 3.64 -11.11 -2.75
CA ALA A 182 4.47 -9.95 -2.45
C ALA A 182 4.83 -9.17 -3.74
N ARG A 183 4.23 -8.00 -3.89
CA ARG A 183 4.34 -7.14 -5.07
C ARG A 183 4.97 -5.81 -4.71
N ARG A 184 5.63 -5.20 -5.69
CA ARG A 184 6.27 -3.89 -5.53
C ARG A 184 5.18 -2.82 -5.36
N PRO A 185 5.44 -1.69 -4.67
CA PRO A 185 4.43 -0.64 -4.50
C PRO A 185 3.81 -0.13 -5.82
N VAL A 186 4.60 -0.09 -6.90
CA VAL A 186 4.15 0.31 -8.24
C VAL A 186 3.23 -0.74 -8.90
N GLU A 187 3.37 -2.01 -8.54
CA GLU A 187 2.53 -3.10 -9.04
C GLU A 187 1.15 -3.11 -8.36
N GLU A 188 1.08 -2.67 -7.10
CA GLU A 188 -0.16 -2.52 -6.32
C GLU A 188 -0.40 -1.08 -5.84
N PRO A 189 -0.71 -0.14 -6.76
CA PRO A 189 -0.80 1.29 -6.44
C PRO A 189 -1.86 1.61 -5.39
N PHE A 190 -2.93 0.82 -5.31
CA PHE A 190 -3.99 1.00 -4.31
C PHE A 190 -3.50 0.69 -2.89
N TRP A 191 -2.92 -0.49 -2.66
CA TRP A 191 -2.42 -0.89 -1.34
C TRP A 191 -1.24 -0.03 -0.89
N ALA A 192 -0.37 0.36 -1.82
CA ALA A 192 0.69 1.32 -1.55
C ALA A 192 0.12 2.68 -1.10
N ALA A 193 -0.92 3.18 -1.77
CA ALA A 193 -1.60 4.41 -1.38
C ALA A 193 -2.26 4.30 0.01
N VAL A 194 -2.93 3.18 0.33
CA VAL A 194 -3.47 2.92 1.68
C VAL A 194 -2.36 2.96 2.74
N GLY A 195 -1.21 2.36 2.45
CA GLY A 195 -0.03 2.41 3.32
C GLY A 195 0.45 3.85 3.56
N VAL A 196 0.57 4.66 2.49
CA VAL A 196 0.96 6.07 2.61
C VAL A 196 -0.08 6.88 3.39
N THR A 197 -1.37 6.66 3.15
CA THR A 197 -2.45 7.26 3.95
C THR A 197 -2.25 6.95 5.44
N GLY A 198 -1.94 5.70 5.80
CA GLY A 198 -1.69 5.31 7.19
C GLY A 198 -0.46 5.99 7.79
N VAL A 199 0.64 6.11 7.05
CA VAL A 199 1.86 6.81 7.50
C VAL A 199 1.59 8.30 7.72
N VAL A 200 0.96 8.96 6.76
CA VAL A 200 0.63 10.39 6.87
C VAL A 200 -0.39 10.63 7.99
N LEU A 201 -1.37 9.74 8.17
CA LEU A 201 -2.30 9.80 9.30
C LEU A 201 -1.56 9.69 10.64
N SER A 202 -0.63 8.75 10.77
CA SER A 202 0.19 8.61 11.99
C SER A 202 0.99 9.88 12.30
N LEU A 203 1.62 10.48 11.29
CA LEU A 203 2.38 11.73 11.45
C LEU A 203 1.50 12.92 11.83
N THR A 204 0.33 13.05 11.19
CA THR A 204 -0.59 14.16 11.47
C THR A 204 -1.34 13.99 12.80
N LEU A 205 -1.61 12.76 13.24
CA LEU A 205 -2.08 12.47 14.60
C LEU A 205 -0.99 12.79 15.63
N ALA A 206 0.27 12.50 15.31
CA ALA A 206 1.37 12.90 16.17
C ALA A 206 1.47 14.43 16.28
N ALA A 207 1.28 15.17 15.18
CA ALA A 207 1.21 16.63 15.23
C ALA A 207 0.04 17.13 16.10
N LEU A 208 -1.13 16.49 16.03
CA LEU A 208 -2.27 16.78 16.90
C LEU A 208 -1.96 16.51 18.39
N ALA A 209 -1.23 15.43 18.70
CA ALA A 209 -0.79 15.13 20.06
C ALA A 209 0.06 16.27 20.65
N ILE A 210 0.96 16.83 19.85
CA ILE A 210 1.84 17.94 20.24
C ILE A 210 1.35 19.31 19.74
N GLN A 211 0.04 19.51 19.61
CA GLN A 211 -0.58 20.75 19.10
C GLN A 211 -0.03 22.04 19.74
N ASN A 212 0.36 22.00 21.01
CA ASN A 212 0.87 23.16 21.75
C ASN A 212 2.18 23.73 21.19
N PHE A 213 2.91 22.95 20.37
CA PHE A 213 4.12 23.39 19.68
C PHE A 213 3.86 24.05 18.33
N PHE A 214 2.62 23.99 17.83
CA PHE A 214 2.27 24.54 16.53
C PHE A 214 1.51 25.86 16.68
N PRO A 215 1.85 26.88 15.87
CA PRO A 215 1.15 28.16 15.87
C PRO A 215 -0.13 28.11 15.00
N PHE A 216 -0.92 27.03 15.10
CA PHE A 216 -2.14 26.83 14.32
C PHE A 216 -3.36 26.69 15.23
N GLU A 217 -4.53 27.10 14.73
CA GLU A 217 -5.80 26.84 15.42
C GLU A 217 -6.10 25.34 15.47
N LEU A 218 -6.76 24.89 16.54
CA LEU A 218 -7.08 23.47 16.75
C LEU A 218 -7.95 22.92 15.61
N ASP A 219 -8.93 23.68 15.15
CA ASP A 219 -9.86 23.26 14.09
C ASP A 219 -9.14 23.05 12.76
N LEU A 220 -8.18 23.93 12.44
CA LEU A 220 -7.32 23.76 11.27
C LEU A 220 -6.46 22.51 11.42
N LEU A 221 -5.84 22.30 12.59
CA LEU A 221 -4.98 21.15 12.82
C LEU A 221 -5.76 19.83 12.69
N VAL A 222 -6.95 19.74 13.29
CA VAL A 222 -7.85 18.59 13.15
C VAL A 222 -8.26 18.40 11.69
N THR A 223 -8.60 19.47 10.97
CA THR A 223 -8.94 19.38 9.54
C THR A 223 -7.77 18.82 8.74
N LEU A 224 -6.55 19.31 8.95
CA LEU A 224 -5.35 18.82 8.29
C LEU A 224 -5.04 17.36 8.65
N THR A 225 -5.30 16.95 9.90
CA THR A 225 -5.11 15.57 10.36
C THR A 225 -5.89 14.56 9.53
N PHE A 226 -7.08 14.91 9.06
CA PHE A 226 -7.90 14.00 8.25
C PHE A 226 -7.84 14.30 6.75
N LEU A 227 -7.55 15.54 6.36
CA LEU A 227 -7.46 15.94 4.95
C LEU A 227 -6.14 15.49 4.31
N LEU A 228 -5.00 15.71 4.96
CA LEU A 228 -3.68 15.42 4.38
C LEU A 228 -3.49 13.93 4.06
N PRO A 229 -3.87 12.98 4.93
CA PRO A 229 -3.74 11.55 4.60
C PRO A 229 -4.53 11.18 3.35
N VAL A 230 -5.74 11.71 3.19
CA VAL A 230 -6.59 11.44 2.01
C VAL A 230 -5.96 12.03 0.76
N LEU A 231 -5.50 13.28 0.80
CA LEU A 231 -4.83 13.92 -0.33
C LEU A 231 -3.54 13.18 -0.72
N CYS A 232 -2.69 12.86 0.24
CA CYS A 232 -1.46 12.11 -0.01
C CYS A 232 -1.74 10.70 -0.56
N GLY A 233 -2.78 10.03 -0.07
CA GLY A 233 -3.24 8.75 -0.62
C GLY A 233 -3.67 8.86 -2.08
N ILE A 234 -4.50 9.85 -2.41
CA ILE A 234 -4.97 10.10 -3.79
C ILE A 234 -3.78 10.40 -4.72
N ILE A 235 -2.88 11.29 -4.30
CA ILE A 235 -1.67 11.65 -5.06
C ILE A 235 -0.80 10.41 -5.26
N THR A 236 -0.55 9.63 -4.21
CA THR A 236 0.26 8.40 -4.28
C THR A 236 -0.34 7.41 -5.25
N TYR A 237 -1.66 7.17 -5.18
CA TYR A 237 -2.35 6.29 -6.10
C TYR A 237 -2.20 6.76 -7.55
N ALA A 238 -2.43 8.06 -7.81
CA ALA A 238 -2.31 8.62 -9.15
C ALA A 238 -0.88 8.49 -9.70
N VAL A 239 0.13 8.86 -8.91
CA VAL A 239 1.55 8.76 -9.29
C VAL A 239 1.92 7.31 -9.58
N LEU A 240 1.66 6.38 -8.67
CA LEU A 240 2.02 4.97 -8.85
C LEU A 240 1.28 4.34 -10.02
N LYS A 241 0.00 4.69 -10.23
CA LYS A 241 -0.79 4.22 -11.37
C LYS A 241 -0.19 4.69 -12.70
N THR A 242 0.23 5.95 -12.80
CA THR A 242 0.89 6.46 -14.02
C THR A 242 2.26 5.82 -14.26
N MET A 243 3.00 5.51 -13.19
CA MET A 243 4.30 4.84 -13.29
C MET A 243 4.17 3.36 -13.64
N ARG A 244 3.04 2.72 -13.32
CA ARG A 244 2.84 1.28 -13.48
C ARG A 244 3.05 0.83 -14.92
N GLU A 245 2.47 1.54 -15.89
CA GLU A 245 2.55 1.15 -17.30
C GLU A 245 3.99 1.20 -17.83
N GLY A 246 4.70 2.32 -17.59
CA GLY A 246 6.10 2.46 -18.01
C GLY A 246 7.03 1.47 -17.30
N TYR A 247 6.81 1.24 -16.00
CA TYR A 247 7.60 0.31 -15.22
C TYR A 247 7.41 -1.15 -15.64
N MET A 248 6.17 -1.56 -15.92
CA MET A 248 5.87 -2.91 -16.43
C MET A 248 6.45 -3.11 -17.84
N TYR A 249 6.41 -2.09 -18.70
CA TYR A 249 7.04 -2.13 -20.01
C TYR A 249 8.56 -2.38 -19.92
N ASP A 250 9.27 -1.62 -19.07
CA ASP A 250 10.71 -1.79 -18.89
C ASP A 250 11.08 -3.15 -18.27
N LEU A 251 10.24 -3.65 -17.36
CA LEU A 251 10.42 -4.95 -16.73
C LEU A 251 10.30 -6.08 -17.75
N ASN A 252 9.23 -6.07 -18.54
CA ASN A 252 8.98 -7.05 -19.60
C ASN A 252 10.13 -7.02 -20.61
N ARG A 253 10.56 -5.83 -21.05
CA ARG A 253 11.68 -5.67 -21.98
C ARG A 253 12.98 -6.32 -21.47
N ARG A 254 13.31 -6.17 -20.19
CA ARG A 254 14.50 -6.81 -19.59
C ARG A 254 14.33 -8.32 -19.43
N TYR A 255 13.13 -8.79 -19.13
CA TYR A 255 12.83 -10.22 -19.02
C TYR A 255 13.01 -10.96 -20.36
N TYR A 256 12.54 -10.37 -21.46
CA TYR A 256 12.74 -10.97 -22.79
C TYR A 256 14.20 -10.98 -23.26
N MET A 257 15.04 -10.05 -22.76
CA MET A 257 16.48 -10.05 -23.04
C MET A 257 17.26 -11.12 -22.25
N LEU A 258 16.70 -11.61 -21.13
CA LEU A 258 17.34 -12.58 -20.25
C LEU A 258 16.89 -14.02 -20.51
N ARG A 259 15.91 -14.26 -21.39
CA ARG A 259 15.60 -15.63 -21.83
C ARG A 259 16.74 -16.12 -22.73
N PRO A 260 17.42 -17.23 -22.38
CA PRO A 260 18.27 -17.90 -23.34
C PRO A 260 17.41 -18.31 -24.55
N PRO A 261 17.94 -18.21 -25.78
CA PRO A 261 17.23 -18.71 -26.95
C PRO A 261 16.94 -20.20 -26.72
N LYS A 262 15.69 -20.61 -26.99
CA LYS A 262 15.32 -22.03 -27.07
C LYS A 262 16.07 -22.70 -28.22
#